data_AF-X1G4L1-F1
#
_entry.id   AF-X1G4L1-F1
#
_cell.length_a   1.000
_cell.length_b   1.000
_cell.length_c   1.000
_cell.angle_alpha   90.00
_cell.angle_beta   90.00
_cell.angle_gamma   90.00
#
_symmetry.space_group_name_H-M   'P 1'
#
loop_
_entity.id
_entity.type
_entity.pdbx_description
1 polymer ?
#
loop_
_entity_poly.entity_id
_entity_poly.type
_entity_poly.pdbx_seq_one_letter_code
_entity_poly.pdbx_strand_id
1 'polypeptide(L)' 'MRMPNPDSHITSGRYSRQEATFVCNECGNELEGIIETEYGGSTYTPEECPRCHGEIREKDDNAV' A
#
# COMPACT_ATOMS: atom_id res chain seq x y z
N MET A 1 -35.75 4.58 -3.52
CA MET A 1 -34.79 4.50 -2.39
C MET A 1 -33.40 4.64 -3.02
N ARG A 2 -32.66 5.71 -2.68
CA ARG A 2 -31.31 5.95 -3.23
C ARG A 2 -30.38 4.90 -2.60
N MET A 3 -29.82 4.05 -3.44
CA MET A 3 -28.82 3.05 -3.06
C MET A 3 -27.57 3.81 -2.59
N PRO A 4 -27.02 3.56 -1.40
CA PRO A 4 -25.70 4.06 -1.05
C PRO A 4 -24.66 3.34 -1.91
N ASN A 5 -23.77 4.13 -2.51
CA ASN A 5 -22.68 3.68 -3.38
C ASN A 5 -21.85 2.55 -2.74
N PRO A 6 -21.40 1.54 -3.52
CA PRO A 6 -20.55 0.46 -3.03
C PRO A 6 -19.07 0.87 -2.92
N ASP A 7 -18.79 2.12 -2.54
CA ASP A 7 -17.42 2.67 -2.46
C ASP A 7 -17.04 3.05 -1.03
N SER A 8 -17.47 2.24 -0.08
CA SER A 8 -16.99 2.36 1.30
C SER A 8 -16.88 0.95 1.83
N HIS A 9 -15.66 0.43 1.69
CA HIS A 9 -15.21 -0.84 2.22
C HIS A 9 -15.60 -0.97 3.69
N ILE A 10 -16.73 -1.62 3.94
CA ILE A 10 -16.94 -2.34 5.20
C ILE A 10 -16.04 -3.59 5.08
N THR A 11 -14.76 -3.45 5.38
CA THR A 11 -13.94 -4.63 5.71
C THR A 11 -14.27 -4.98 7.15
N SER A 12 -14.87 -6.15 7.34
CA SER A 12 -15.05 -6.77 8.66
C SER A 12 -13.69 -6.96 9.34
N GLY A 13 -13.20 -5.90 10.01
CA GLY A 13 -12.40 -5.88 11.23
C GLY A 13 -11.17 -6.79 11.41
N ARG A 14 -10.62 -7.50 10.42
CA ARG A 14 -9.50 -8.44 10.66
C ARG A 14 -8.41 -8.54 9.58
N TYR A 15 -8.66 -8.06 8.37
CA TYR A 15 -7.68 -8.10 7.27
C TYR A 15 -7.96 -6.93 6.31
N SER A 16 -6.93 -6.16 5.98
CA SER A 16 -6.99 -5.07 5.01
C SER A 16 -5.88 -5.25 4.00
N ARG A 17 -6.22 -5.17 2.71
CA ARG A 17 -5.25 -5.20 1.61
C ARG A 17 -5.41 -3.94 0.79
N GLN A 18 -4.35 -3.15 0.69
CA GLN A 18 -4.32 -1.89 -0.04
C GLN A 18 -3.19 -1.92 -1.06
N GLU A 19 -3.48 -1.51 -2.29
CA GLU A 19 -2.47 -1.28 -3.31
C GLU A 19 -1.81 0.09 -3.03
N ALA A 20 -0.49 0.12 -3.04
CA ALA A 20 0.30 1.32 -2.75
C ALA A 20 1.49 1.40 -3.71
N THR A 21 1.85 2.62 -4.08
CA THR A 21 3.05 2.87 -4.86
C THR A 21 4.20 3.10 -3.91
N PHE A 22 5.32 2.42 -4.09
CA PHE A 22 6.54 2.62 -3.34
C PHE A 22 7.59 3.30 -4.21
N VAL A 23 8.43 4.11 -3.60
CA VAL A 23 9.59 4.71 -4.24
C VAL A 23 10.85 4.29 -3.51
N CYS A 24 11.85 3.83 -4.26
CA CYS A 24 13.16 3.52 -3.70
C CYS A 24 13.94 4.82 -3.43
N ASN A 25 14.45 4.96 -2.22
CA ASN A 25 15.22 6.14 -1.83
C ASN A 25 16.61 6.21 -2.50
N GLU A 26 17.19 5.06 -2.86
CA GLU A 26 18.54 5.01 -3.44
C GLU A 26 18.55 5.20 -4.95
N CYS A 27 17.65 4.52 -5.66
CA CYS A 27 17.64 4.55 -7.13
C CYS A 27 16.49 5.38 -7.72
N GLY A 28 15.55 5.85 -6.90
CA GLY A 28 14.39 6.63 -7.36
C GLY A 28 13.39 5.84 -8.21
N ASN A 29 13.47 4.50 -8.25
CA ASN A 29 12.48 3.70 -8.95
C ASN A 29 11.16 3.73 -8.20
N GLU A 30 10.09 4.02 -8.94
CA GLU A 30 8.71 3.83 -8.51
C GLU A 30 8.29 2.40 -8.84
N LEU A 31 7.65 1.74 -7.90
CA LEU A 31 7.18 0.37 -8.04
C LEU A 31 5.82 0.21 -7.33
N GLU A 32 4.92 -0.52 -7.96
CA GLU A 32 3.62 -0.84 -7.37
C GLU A 32 3.78 -2.01 -6.41
N GLY A 33 3.13 -1.90 -5.26
CA GLY A 33 3.15 -2.93 -4.23
C GLY A 33 1.83 -2.97 -3.46
N ILE A 34 1.82 -3.80 -2.43
CA ILE A 34 0.63 -4.12 -1.65
C ILE A 34 1.01 -4.04 -0.17
N ILE A 35 0.10 -3.43 0.59
CA ILE A 35 0.13 -3.38 2.05
C ILE A 35 -0.96 -4.30 2.54
N GLU A 36 -0.56 -5.39 3.19
CA GLU A 36 -1.46 -6.36 3.80
C GLU A 36 -1.38 -6.21 5.32
N THR A 37 -2.46 -5.73 5.92
CA THR A 37 -2.59 -5.57 7.37
C THR A 37 -3.43 -6.70 7.93
N GLU A 38 -2.81 -7.56 8.72
CA GLU A 38 -3.43 -8.71 9.38
C GLU A 38 -3.06 -8.73 10.87
N TYR A 39 -4.04 -8.93 11.76
CA TYR A 39 -3.87 -9.13 13.21
C TYR A 39 -2.77 -8.26 13.88
N GLY A 40 -2.86 -6.93 13.74
CA GLY A 40 -1.95 -6.01 14.42
C GLY A 40 -0.54 -5.90 13.80
N GLY A 41 -0.31 -6.52 12.65
CA GLY A 41 0.89 -6.35 11.83
C GLY A 41 0.55 -5.89 10.42
N SER A 42 1.42 -5.08 9.82
CA SER A 42 1.40 -4.73 8.41
C SER A 42 2.58 -5.39 7.70
N THR A 43 2.30 -6.04 6.58
CA THR A 43 3.29 -6.62 5.68
C THR A 43 3.31 -5.79 4.39
N TYR A 44 4.51 -5.44 3.95
CA TYR A 44 4.73 -4.65 2.75
C TYR A 44 5.33 -5.56 1.69
N THR A 45 4.76 -5.56 0.50
CA THR A 45 5.29 -6.32 -0.63
C THR A 45 5.36 -5.44 -1.87
N PRO A 46 6.53 -5.26 -2.49
CA PRO A 46 7.83 -5.81 -2.08
C PRO A 46 8.35 -5.13 -0.80
N GLU A 47 9.25 -5.80 -0.07
CA GLU A 47 9.88 -5.27 1.16
C GLU A 47 11.11 -4.39 0.89
N GLU A 48 11.71 -4.55 -0.30
CA GLU A 48 12.93 -3.87 -0.72
C GLU A 48 12.89 -3.59 -2.24
N CYS A 49 13.76 -2.69 -2.70
CA CYS A 49 13.80 -2.35 -4.12
C CYS A 49 14.37 -3.51 -4.95
N PRO A 50 13.65 -4.07 -5.93
CA PRO A 50 14.16 -5.17 -6.76
C PRO A 50 15.34 -4.77 -7.67
N ARG A 51 15.65 -3.47 -7.77
CA ARG A 51 16.72 -2.94 -8.64
C ARG A 51 18.06 -2.84 -7.91
N CYS A 52 18.03 -2.33 -6.69
CA CYS A 52 19.24 -1.99 -5.93
C CYS A 52 19.24 -2.59 -4.52
N HIS A 53 18.20 -3.33 -4.13
CA HIS A 53 18.00 -3.87 -2.79
C HIS A 53 17.97 -2.78 -1.69
N GLY A 54 17.66 -1.55 -2.12
CA GLY A 54 17.62 -0.38 -1.25
C GLY A 54 16.30 -0.22 -0.53
N GLU A 55 16.31 0.63 0.50
CA GLU A 55 15.10 0.98 1.25
C GLU A 55 14.06 1.64 0.34
N ILE A 56 12.82 1.17 0.48
CA ILE A 56 11.65 1.70 -0.22
C ILE A 56 10.74 2.39 0.78
N ARG A 57 10.02 3.41 0.31
CA ARG A 57 9.04 4.16 1.10
C ARG A 57 7.74 4.25 0.34
N GLU A 58 6.61 4.20 1.03
CA GLU A 58 5.32 4.48 0.42
C GLU A 58 5.34 5.90 -0.17
N LYS A 59 4.88 6.02 -1.41
CA LYS A 59 4.67 7.29 -2.08
C LYS A 59 3.25 7.72 -1.74
N ASP A 60 3.10 8.48 -0.66
CA ASP A 60 1.83 9.09 -0.28
C ASP A 60 1.38 10.04 -1.41
N ASP A 61 0.42 9.62 -2.24
CA ASP A 61 -0.25 10.48 -3.24
C ASP A 61 -1.27 11.42 -2.56
N ASN A 62 -0.92 11.95 -1.38
CA ASN A 62 -1.74 12.94 -0.67
C ASN A 62 -1.04 14.29 -0.73
N ALA A 63 -0.99 14.87 -1.92
CA ALA A 63 -0.75 16.28 -2.12
C ALA A 63 -2.11 17.00 -2.13
N VAL A 64 -2.58 17.41 -0.95
CA VAL A 64 -3.67 18.39 -0.80
C VAL A 64 -3.15 19.81 -0.85
#